data_AF-A0A7K4CS79-F1
#
_entry.id   AF-A0A7K4CS79-F1
#
_cell.length_a   1.000
_cell.length_b   1.000
_cell.length_c   1.000
_cell.angle_alpha   90.00
_cell.angle_beta   90.00
_cell.angle_gamma   90.00
#
_symmetry.space_group_name_H-M   'P 1'
#
loop_
_entity.id
_entity.type
_entity.pdbx_description
1 polymer ?
#
loop_
_entity_poly.entity_id
_entity_poly.type
_entity_poly.pdbx_seq_one_letter_code
_entity_poly.pdbx_strand_id
1 'polypeptide(L)'
;AVITCKGDPGRQHERALVIGGMVDSIQPVTRMLEDGIDLFIAGEVSSQLMTTLIDLGIDFMSLSHHETDLLGMSKLKGLLSLKHPNVTFTLHAGNQLRHV
;
A
#
# COMPACT_ATOMS: atom_id res chain seq x y z
N ALA A 1 -3.56 -12.75 1.27
CA ALA A 1 -2.55 -11.91 0.62
C ALA A 1 -1.91 -12.62 -0.54
N VAL A 2 -2.08 -12.12 -1.76
CA VAL A 2 -1.07 -12.32 -2.81
C VAL A 2 -0.11 -11.15 -2.65
N ILE A 3 1.13 -11.44 -2.29
CA ILE A 3 2.19 -10.43 -2.19
C ILE A 3 3.12 -10.65 -3.38
N THR A 4 3.22 -9.65 -4.25
CA THR A 4 4.19 -9.65 -5.34
C THR A 4 5.37 -8.81 -4.89
N CYS A 5 6.53 -9.46 -4.73
CA CYS A 5 7.76 -8.79 -4.34
C CYS A 5 8.84 -8.96 -5.42
N LYS A 6 9.64 -7.92 -5.62
CA LYS A 6 10.89 -8.01 -6.38
C LYS A 6 11.96 -7.18 -5.69
N GLY A 7 13.07 -7.82 -5.38
CA GLY A 7 14.18 -7.28 -4.61
C GLY A 7 15.10 -8.39 -4.15
N ASP A 8 16.21 -8.02 -3.52
CA ASP A 8 17.13 -8.99 -2.90
C ASP A 8 16.65 -9.31 -1.48
N PRO A 9 16.23 -10.57 -1.18
CA PRO A 9 15.77 -10.93 0.16
C PRO A 9 16.83 -10.77 1.26
N GLY A 10 18.12 -10.70 0.88
CA GLY A 10 19.23 -10.46 1.79
C GLY A 10 19.58 -8.98 1.99
N ARG A 11 18.98 -8.07 1.22
CA ARG A 11 19.23 -6.64 1.32
C ARG A 11 18.58 -6.07 2.58
N GLN A 12 19.35 -5.35 3.37
CA GLN A 12 18.79 -4.51 4.43
C GLN A 12 18.31 -3.20 3.80
N HIS A 13 17.04 -2.87 4.03
CA HIS A 13 16.43 -1.62 3.60
C HIS A 13 16.51 -0.58 4.72
N GLU A 14 16.98 0.63 4.40
CA GLU A 14 17.05 1.75 5.33
C GLU A 14 15.81 2.64 5.24
N ARG A 15 15.20 2.78 4.07
CA ARG A 15 14.13 3.76 3.81
C ARG A 15 13.03 3.18 2.92
N ALA A 16 11.89 2.90 3.54
CA ALA A 16 10.71 2.42 2.84
C ALA A 16 9.67 3.52 2.59
N LEU A 17 9.11 3.56 1.38
CA LEU A 17 7.89 4.29 1.05
C LEU A 17 6.69 3.36 1.15
N VAL A 18 5.64 3.79 1.86
CA VAL A 18 4.39 3.05 1.95
C VAL A 18 3.23 3.90 1.45
N ILE A 19 2.54 3.43 0.42
CA ILE A 19 1.36 4.09 -0.15
C ILE A 19 0.17 3.12 -0.10
N GLY A 20 -0.97 3.56 0.46
CA GLY A 20 -2.19 2.75 0.45
C GLY A 20 -2.89 2.77 -0.91
N GLY A 21 -3.58 1.68 -1.26
CA GLY A 21 -4.39 1.61 -2.48
C GLY A 21 -3.58 1.36 -3.75
N MET A 22 -4.20 1.66 -4.90
CA MET A 22 -3.58 1.52 -6.22
C MET A 22 -2.67 2.71 -6.53
N VAL A 23 -1.47 2.41 -7.02
CA VAL A 23 -0.53 3.40 -7.56
C VAL A 23 -0.24 3.08 -9.03
N ASP A 24 -0.73 3.95 -9.90
CA ASP A 24 -0.66 3.80 -11.36
C ASP A 24 0.38 4.70 -12.04
N SER A 25 0.84 5.74 -11.34
CA SER A 25 1.74 6.76 -11.89
C SER A 25 3.03 6.90 -11.08
N ILE A 26 4.07 7.39 -11.77
CA ILE A 26 5.40 7.58 -11.18
C ILE A 26 5.57 8.90 -10.44
N GLN A 27 4.67 9.87 -10.62
CA GLN A 27 4.80 11.20 -10.02
C GLN A 27 4.99 11.20 -8.49
N PRO A 28 4.35 10.31 -7.71
CA PRO A 28 4.65 10.16 -6.29
C PRO A 28 6.07 9.64 -6.03
N VAL A 29 6.56 8.75 -6.89
CA VAL A 29 7.84 8.05 -6.75
C VAL A 29 9.01 8.94 -7.14
N THR A 30 8.91 9.72 -8.21
CA THR A 30 10.02 10.58 -8.69
C THR A 30 10.41 11.66 -7.70
N ARG A 31 9.45 12.27 -6.99
CA ARG A 31 9.77 13.24 -5.92
C ARG A 31 10.43 12.58 -4.71
N MET A 32 10.20 11.29 -4.51
CA MET A 32 10.68 10.55 -3.34
C MET A 32 12.00 9.82 -3.60
N LEU A 33 12.49 9.81 -4.84
CA LEU A 33 13.88 9.43 -5.15
C LEU A 33 14.88 10.38 -4.50
N GLU A 34 14.53 11.66 -4.35
CA GLU A 34 15.36 12.66 -3.66
C GLU A 34 15.55 12.31 -2.18
N ASP A 35 14.64 11.53 -1.61
CA ASP A 35 14.70 11.04 -0.23
C ASP A 35 15.51 9.73 -0.08
N GLY A 36 16.12 9.19 -1.14
CA GLY A 36 16.97 7.99 -1.04
C GLY A 36 16.21 6.73 -0.60
N ILE A 37 14.99 6.56 -1.11
CA ILE A 37 14.15 5.39 -0.82
C ILE A 37 14.71 4.14 -1.52
N ASP A 38 14.79 3.04 -0.78
CA ASP A 38 15.32 1.76 -1.25
C ASP A 38 14.30 0.61 -1.22
N LEU A 39 13.10 0.87 -0.69
CA LEU A 39 11.96 -0.05 -0.71
C LEU A 39 10.64 0.69 -0.99
N PHE A 40 9.86 0.20 -1.95
CA PHE A 40 8.53 0.72 -2.29
C PHE A 40 7.43 -0.28 -1.94
N ILE A 41 6.44 0.13 -1.14
CA ILE A 41 5.33 -0.73 -0.71
C ILE A 41 4.01 -0.07 -1.10
N ALA A 42 3.16 -0.79 -1.84
CA ALA A 42 1.83 -0.31 -2.16
C ALA A 42 0.76 -1.40 -2.16
N GLY A 43 -0.51 -0.99 -2.14
CA GLY A 43 -1.66 -1.88 -2.23
C GLY A 43 -1.78 -2.54 -3.59
N GLU A 44 -1.51 -1.82 -4.68
CA GLU A 44 -1.38 -2.39 -6.01
C GLU A 44 -0.41 -1.52 -6.82
N VAL A 45 0.53 -2.16 -7.52
CA VAL A 45 1.52 -1.48 -8.36
C VAL A 45 1.24 -1.81 -9.81
N SER A 46 1.08 -0.80 -10.67
CA SER A 46 0.92 -1.04 -12.10
C SER A 46 2.18 -1.67 -12.71
N SER A 47 2.04 -2.48 -13.76
CA SER A 47 3.20 -3.09 -14.43
C SER A 47 4.22 -2.06 -14.94
N GLN A 48 3.74 -0.90 -15.40
CA GLN A 48 4.60 0.21 -15.82
C GLN A 48 5.43 0.77 -14.66
N LEU A 49 4.81 0.94 -13.49
CA LEU A 49 5.51 1.40 -12.30
C LEU A 49 6.50 0.34 -11.79
N MET A 50 6.14 -0.94 -11.81
CA MET A 50 7.05 -2.04 -11.47
C MET A 50 8.32 -2.00 -12.31
N THR A 51 8.19 -1.88 -13.64
CA THR A 51 9.35 -1.76 -14.54
C THR A 51 10.23 -0.58 -14.16
N THR A 52 9.62 0.57 -13.85
CA THR A 52 10.43 1.74 -13.52
C THR A 52 11.13 1.62 -12.17
N LEU A 53 10.50 1.02 -11.17
CA LEU A 53 11.14 0.73 -9.87
C LEU A 53 12.36 -0.19 -10.04
N ILE A 54 12.23 -1.20 -10.91
CA ILE A 54 13.35 -2.10 -11.26
C ILE A 54 14.48 -1.33 -11.94
N ASP A 55 14.18 -0.48 -12.92
CA ASP A 55 15.18 0.32 -13.64
C ASP A 55 15.92 1.30 -12.72
N LEU A 56 15.26 1.74 -11.63
CA LEU A 56 15.82 2.61 -10.61
C LEU A 56 16.56 1.85 -9.49
N GLY A 57 16.58 0.51 -9.52
CA GLY A 57 17.20 -0.31 -8.47
C GLY A 57 16.48 -0.26 -7.11
N ILE A 58 15.19 0.09 -7.14
CA ILE A 58 14.32 0.13 -5.97
C ILE A 58 13.57 -1.20 -5.87
N ASP A 59 13.69 -1.83 -4.71
CA ASP A 59 12.95 -3.04 -4.43
C ASP A 59 11.49 -2.67 -4.13
N PHE A 60 10.55 -3.55 -4.46
CA PHE A 60 9.15 -3.27 -4.24
C PHE A 60 8.33 -4.45 -3.74
N MET A 61 7.25 -4.11 -3.05
CA MET A 61 6.22 -5.01 -2.55
C MET A 61 4.84 -4.47 -2.94
N SER A 62 4.16 -5.19 -3.82
CA SER A 62 2.73 -5.00 -4.09
C SER A 62 1.94 -5.95 -3.21
N LEU A 63 1.10 -5.37 -2.36
CA LEU A 63 0.06 -6.08 -1.63
C LEU A 63 -1.15 -6.27 -2.55
N SER A 64 -2.31 -6.61 -1.98
CA SER A 64 -3.59 -6.47 -2.68
C SER A 64 -4.30 -5.17 -2.27
N HIS A 65 -4.98 -4.51 -3.21
CA HIS A 65 -5.77 -3.30 -2.94
C HIS A 65 -6.72 -3.49 -1.74
N HIS A 66 -7.37 -4.65 -1.72
CA HIS A 66 -8.30 -5.04 -0.66
C HIS A 66 -7.65 -5.05 0.73
N GLU A 67 -6.43 -5.56 0.86
CA GLU A 67 -5.74 -5.64 2.15
C GLU A 67 -5.34 -4.26 2.66
N THR A 68 -4.88 -3.38 1.79
CA THR A 68 -4.57 -1.99 2.19
C THR A 68 -5.82 -1.23 2.62
N ASP A 69 -6.95 -1.44 1.96
CA ASP A 69 -8.22 -0.83 2.37
C ASP A 69 -8.67 -1.32 3.74
N LEU A 70 -8.58 -2.64 3.99
CA LEU A 70 -8.94 -3.24 5.27
C LEU A 70 -8.09 -2.69 6.42
N LEU A 71 -6.79 -2.52 6.22
CA LEU A 71 -5.90 -1.92 7.22
C LEU A 71 -6.32 -0.48 7.55
N GLY A 72 -6.56 0.35 6.53
CA GLY A 72 -7.03 1.73 6.71
C GLY A 72 -8.37 1.80 7.44
N MET A 73 -9.33 0.97 7.03
CA MET A 73 -10.66 0.90 7.64
C MET A 73 -10.62 0.39 9.09
N SER A 74 -9.77 -0.59 9.39
CA SER A 74 -9.58 -1.09 10.76
C SER A 74 -9.06 0.02 11.68
N LYS A 75 -8.08 0.80 11.23
CA LYS A 75 -7.57 1.95 11.98
C LYS A 75 -8.65 3.03 12.17
N LEU A 76 -9.40 3.34 11.12
CA LEU A 76 -10.51 4.30 11.18
C LEU A 76 -11.58 3.85 12.19
N LYS A 77 -11.98 2.58 12.15
CA LYS A 77 -12.90 1.99 13.14
C LYS A 77 -12.40 2.19 14.56
N GLY A 78 -11.12 1.90 14.81
CA GLY A 78 -10.52 2.11 16.14
C GLY A 78 -10.65 3.58 16.60
N LEU A 79 -10.31 4.54 15.73
CA LEU A 79 -10.43 5.97 16.03
C LEU A 79 -11.89 6.40 16.28
N LEU A 80 -12.84 5.87 15.51
CA LEU A 80 -14.26 6.16 15.66
C LEU A 80 -14.83 5.55 16.94
N SER A 81 -14.44 4.32 17.28
CA SER A 81 -14.84 3.67 18.54
C SER A 81 -14.36 4.41 19.78
N LEU A 82 -13.19 5.06 19.73
CA LEU A 82 -12.74 5.93 20.82
C LEU A 82 -13.62 7.16 21.00
N LYS A 83 -14.10 7.75 19.90
CA LYS A 83 -14.99 8.94 19.93
C LYS A 83 -16.46 8.59 20.21
N HIS A 84 -16.86 7.36 19.88
CA HIS A 84 -18.23 6.88 19.98
C HIS A 84 -18.24 5.50 20.67
N PRO A 85 -18.00 5.42 21.99
CA PRO A 85 -17.81 4.16 22.71
C PRO A 85 -19.05 3.25 22.72
N ASN A 86 -20.24 3.84 22.49
CA ASN A 86 -21.52 3.11 22.47
C ASN A 86 -21.97 2.75 21.06
N VAL A 87 -21.16 3.00 20.02
CA VAL A 87 -21.49 2.70 18.62
C VAL A 87 -20.68 1.50 18.14
N THR A 88 -21.38 0.49 17.62
CA THR A 88 -20.76 -0.65 16.95
C THR A 88 -20.58 -0.33 15.47
N PHE A 89 -19.33 -0.29 15.02
CA PHE A 89 -18.98 -0.05 13.61
C PHE A 89 -18.77 -1.38 12.87
N THR A 90 -19.51 -1.56 11.78
CA THR A 90 -19.31 -2.64 10.79
C THR A 90 -18.48 -2.11 9.63
N LEU A 91 -17.51 -2.89 9.16
CA LEU A 91 -16.64 -2.52 8.06
C LEU A 91 -17.02 -3.30 6.80
N HIS A 92 -17.13 -2.60 5.68
CA HIS A 92 -17.34 -3.19 4.36
C HIS A 92 -16.32 -2.60 3.40
N ALA A 93 -15.48 -3.45 2.78
CA ALA A 93 -14.70 -3.01 1.64
C ALA A 93 -15.66 -2.77 0.47
N GLY A 94 -15.54 -1.65 -0.25
CA GLY A 94 -16.50 -1.23 -1.29
C GLY A 94 -16.76 -2.29 -2.38
N ASN A 95 -15.80 -3.19 -2.58
CA ASN A 95 -15.87 -4.30 -3.54
C ASN A 95 -16.94 -5.34 -3.16
N GLN A 96 -17.35 -5.43 -1.88
CA GLN A 96 -18.38 -6.35 -1.39
C GLN A 96 -19.81 -5.81 -1.53
N LEU A 97 -19.98 -4.50 -1.75
CA LEU A 97 -21.31 -3.88 -1.88
C LEU A 97 -21.86 -3.94 -3.32
N ARG A 98 -21.06 -4.35 -4.30
CA ARG A 98 -21.49 -4.46 -5.72
C ARG A 98 -22.33 -5.71 -6.02
N HIS A 99 -22.50 -6.60 -5.03
CA HIS A 99 -23.28 -7.83 -5.15
C HIS A 99 -24.53 -7.83 -4.27
N VAL A 100 -24.98 -6.65 -3.80
CA VAL A 100 -26.24 -6.46 -3.06
C VAL A 100 -27.19 -5.61 -3.88
#